data_AF-A0A3D8IDA0-F1
#
_entry.id   AF-A0A3D8IDA0-F1
#
_cell.length_a   1.000
_cell.length_b   1.000
_cell.length_c   1.000
_cell.angle_alpha   90.00
_cell.angle_beta   90.00
_cell.angle_gamma   90.00
#
_symmetry.space_group_name_H-M   'P 1'
#
loop_
_entity.id
_entity.type
_entity.pdbx_description
1 polymer ?
#
loop_
_entity_poly.entity_id
_entity_poly.type
_entity_poly.pdbx_seq_one_letter_code
_entity_poly.pdbx_strand_id
1 'polypeptide(L)'
;MFKEGQEFSITPQDLQVFSDYFSIIHHTKGRIRLRADAKLKKYVENSAVDFQAFLKFLEKTPLISTIKLNELIGSLTIQYDAHLLNPKVFEDLMQGEKLEEIAQIINYHLQRRLNEG
;
A
#
# COMPACT_ATOMS: atom_id res chain seq x y z
N MET A 1 -7.39 -10.65 5.38
CA MET A 1 -6.98 -11.04 4.02
C MET A 1 -8.02 -10.51 3.05
N PHE A 2 -7.62 -9.51 2.27
CA PHE A 2 -8.45 -8.82 1.29
C PHE A 2 -9.14 -9.77 0.30
N LYS A 3 -10.47 -9.68 0.19
CA LYS A 3 -11.33 -10.36 -0.78
C LYS A 3 -12.32 -9.35 -1.35
N GLU A 4 -12.53 -9.37 -2.67
CA GLU A 4 -13.47 -8.49 -3.35
C GLU A 4 -14.91 -8.72 -2.82
N GLY A 5 -15.58 -7.68 -2.34
CA GLY A 5 -17.00 -7.71 -1.93
C GLY A 5 -17.34 -7.76 -0.43
N GLN A 6 -16.38 -7.60 0.50
CA GLN A 6 -16.66 -7.45 1.94
C GLN A 6 -16.51 -5.99 2.42
N GLU A 7 -17.14 -5.63 3.55
CA GLU A 7 -16.94 -4.33 4.23
C GLU A 7 -15.44 -4.05 4.40
N PHE A 8 -14.96 -3.04 3.67
CA PHE A 8 -13.53 -2.82 3.45
C PHE A 8 -12.90 -2.06 4.61
N SER A 9 -12.08 -2.75 5.40
CA SER A 9 -11.04 -2.12 6.23
C SER A 9 -9.70 -2.77 5.93
N ILE A 10 -8.68 -1.93 5.74
CA ILE A 10 -7.29 -2.38 5.64
C ILE A 10 -6.86 -2.84 7.03
N THR A 11 -6.32 -4.04 7.13
CA THR A 11 -5.76 -4.57 8.39
C THR A 11 -4.23 -4.45 8.38
N PRO A 12 -3.56 -4.47 9.56
CA PRO A 12 -2.11 -4.55 9.63
C PRO A 12 -1.53 -5.71 8.82
N GLN A 13 -2.22 -6.86 8.82
CA GLN A 13 -1.82 -8.05 8.08
C GLN A 13 -1.82 -7.82 6.56
N ASP A 14 -2.73 -6.99 6.04
CA ASP A 14 -2.74 -6.66 4.61
C ASP A 14 -1.55 -5.74 4.25
N LEU A 15 -1.04 -4.96 5.21
CA LEU A 15 0.13 -4.10 5.05
C LEU A 15 1.46 -4.85 5.20
N GLN A 16 1.51 -5.97 5.93
CA GLN A 16 2.72 -6.76 6.17
C GLN A 16 3.45 -7.19 4.88
N VAL A 17 2.70 -7.37 3.78
CA VAL A 17 3.26 -7.69 2.45
C VAL A 17 4.32 -6.67 1.99
N PHE A 18 4.20 -5.42 2.45
CA PHE A 18 5.13 -4.36 2.09
C PHE A 18 6.50 -4.56 2.73
N SER A 19 6.58 -4.83 4.03
CA SER A 19 7.85 -5.12 4.70
C SER A 19 8.45 -6.47 4.29
N ASP A 20 7.61 -7.45 3.96
CA ASP A 20 8.09 -8.79 3.60
C ASP A 20 8.74 -8.84 2.22
N TYR A 21 8.25 -8.03 1.29
CA TYR A 21 8.59 -8.17 -0.14
C TYR A 21 9.03 -6.89 -0.82
N PHE A 22 9.09 -5.76 -0.12
CA PHE A 22 9.54 -4.51 -0.72
C PHE A 22 10.67 -3.84 0.06
N SER A 23 11.49 -3.09 -0.66
CA SER A 23 12.51 -2.21 -0.09
C SER A 23 12.54 -0.87 -0.80
N ILE A 24 12.93 0.20 -0.10
CA ILE A 24 12.98 1.55 -0.67
C ILE A 24 14.15 1.63 -1.66
N ILE A 25 13.85 2.00 -2.92
CA ILE A 25 14.86 2.36 -3.91
C ILE A 25 15.17 3.85 -3.80
N HIS A 26 14.12 4.67 -3.74
CA HIS A 26 14.23 6.12 -3.75
C HIS A 26 12.98 6.75 -3.17
N HIS A 27 13.16 7.77 -2.34
CA HIS A 27 12.06 8.49 -1.73
C HIS A 27 12.27 9.99 -1.84
N THR A 28 11.27 10.66 -2.42
CA THR A 28 11.16 12.11 -2.49
C THR A 28 9.80 12.50 -1.93
N LYS A 29 9.67 13.72 -1.40
CA LYS A 29 8.38 14.22 -0.90
C LYS A 29 7.30 14.06 -1.99
N GLY A 30 6.25 13.29 -1.69
CA GLY A 30 5.11 13.00 -2.58
C GLY A 30 5.32 11.85 -3.56
N ARG A 31 6.47 11.18 -3.55
CA ARG A 31 6.72 10.00 -4.39
C ARG A 31 7.76 9.06 -3.80
N ILE A 32 7.37 7.79 -3.64
CA ILE A 32 8.29 6.70 -3.27
C ILE A 32 8.36 5.66 -4.39
N ARG A 33 9.55 5.09 -4.58
CA ARG A 33 9.78 3.95 -5.46
C ARG A 33 10.36 2.80 -4.65
N LEU A 34 9.75 1.63 -4.78
CA LEU A 34 10.10 0.41 -4.08
C LEU A 34 10.60 -0.66 -5.06
N ARG A 35 11.53 -1.50 -4.61
CA ARG A 35 11.96 -2.73 -5.26
C ARG A 35 11.12 -3.86 -4.72
N ALA A 36 10.52 -4.66 -5.59
CA ALA A 36 9.89 -5.92 -5.22
C ALA A 36 10.94 -7.04 -5.17
N ASP A 37 10.87 -7.87 -4.13
CA ASP A 37 11.59 -9.13 -4.06
C ASP A 37 11.04 -10.11 -5.09
N ALA A 38 11.91 -10.92 -5.71
CA ALA A 38 11.51 -11.91 -6.71
C ALA A 38 10.52 -12.96 -6.17
N LYS A 39 10.50 -13.18 -4.84
CA LYS A 39 9.56 -14.07 -4.15
C LYS A 39 8.14 -13.52 -4.10
N LEU A 40 7.93 -12.21 -4.29
CA LEU A 40 6.60 -11.61 -4.31
C LEU A 40 5.69 -12.28 -5.33
N LYS A 41 6.20 -12.57 -6.52
CA LYS A 41 5.43 -13.23 -7.59
C LYS A 41 4.86 -14.57 -7.13
N LYS A 42 5.71 -15.39 -6.49
CA LYS A 42 5.29 -16.70 -5.94
C LYS A 42 4.30 -16.54 -4.79
N TYR A 43 4.47 -15.53 -3.95
CA TYR A 43 3.51 -15.24 -2.89
C TYR A 43 2.13 -14.90 -3.46
N VAL A 44 2.07 -14.00 -4.45
CA VAL A 44 0.81 -13.59 -5.09
C VAL A 44 0.15 -14.77 -5.82
N GLU A 45 0.90 -15.57 -6.57
CA GLU A 45 0.38 -16.75 -7.29
C GLU A 45 -0.23 -17.81 -6.36
N ASN A 46 0.31 -17.96 -5.14
CA ASN A 46 -0.13 -18.96 -4.17
C ASN A 46 -1.07 -18.40 -3.10
N SER A 47 -1.33 -17.10 -3.11
CA SER A 47 -2.18 -16.43 -2.14
C SER A 47 -3.60 -16.30 -2.67
N ALA A 48 -4.58 -16.44 -1.79
CA ALA A 48 -5.96 -16.05 -2.10
C ALA A 48 -6.16 -14.52 -2.17
N VAL A 49 -5.11 -13.73 -1.91
CA VAL A 49 -5.12 -12.27 -1.95
C VAL A 49 -4.86 -11.78 -3.36
N ASP A 50 -5.84 -11.07 -3.91
CA ASP A 50 -5.62 -10.26 -5.09
C ASP A 50 -4.84 -8.99 -4.71
N PHE A 51 -3.51 -9.08 -4.84
CA PHE A 51 -2.62 -7.95 -4.56
C PHE A 51 -2.89 -6.75 -5.49
N GLN A 52 -3.30 -6.99 -6.74
CA GLN A 52 -3.64 -5.91 -7.68
C GLN A 52 -4.92 -5.20 -7.24
N ALA A 53 -5.94 -5.94 -6.79
CA ALA A 53 -7.15 -5.34 -6.24
C ALA A 53 -6.88 -4.57 -4.95
N PHE A 54 -5.96 -5.06 -4.10
CA PHE A 54 -5.50 -4.33 -2.93
C PHE A 54 -4.81 -3.01 -3.29
N LEU A 55 -3.89 -3.00 -4.26
CA LEU A 55 -3.26 -1.75 -4.74
C LEU A 55 -4.30 -0.78 -5.32
N LYS A 56 -5.24 -1.27 -6.14
CA LYS A 56 -6.34 -0.44 -6.65
C LYS A 56 -7.25 0.10 -5.54
N PHE A 57 -7.42 -0.66 -4.46
CA PHE A 57 -8.17 -0.20 -3.30
C PHE A 57 -7.44 0.92 -2.56
N LEU A 58 -6.12 0.82 -2.40
CA LEU A 58 -5.29 1.91 -1.87
C LEU A 58 -5.39 3.17 -2.73
N GLU A 59 -5.52 3.08 -4.05
CA GLU A 59 -5.72 4.28 -4.90
C GLU A 59 -7.06 4.99 -4.65
N LYS A 60 -8.02 4.39 -3.92
CA LYS A 60 -9.29 5.05 -3.58
C LYS A 60 -9.15 6.04 -2.42
N THR A 61 -8.06 5.99 -1.64
CA THR A 61 -7.84 6.97 -0.57
C THR A 61 -7.30 8.28 -1.14
N PRO A 62 -7.73 9.45 -0.63
CA PRO A 62 -7.13 10.74 -1.02
C PRO A 62 -5.63 10.84 -0.71
N LEU A 63 -5.08 9.94 0.12
CA LEU A 63 -3.65 9.90 0.44
C LEU A 63 -2.79 9.53 -0.78
N ILE A 64 -3.33 8.70 -1.69
CA ILE A 64 -2.58 8.10 -2.80
C ILE A 64 -3.13 8.66 -4.11
N SER A 65 -2.26 9.28 -4.91
CA SER A 65 -2.65 9.80 -6.22
C SER A 65 -2.55 8.73 -7.30
N THR A 66 -1.45 7.95 -7.32
CA THR A 66 -1.26 6.84 -8.26
C THR A 66 -0.34 5.78 -7.70
N ILE A 67 -0.56 4.54 -8.10
CA ILE A 67 0.28 3.37 -7.89
C ILE A 67 0.60 2.75 -9.24
N LYS A 68 1.89 2.51 -9.51
CA LYS A 68 2.36 1.87 -10.74
C LYS A 68 3.27 0.70 -10.42
N LEU A 69 2.78 -0.51 -10.63
CA LEU A 69 3.59 -1.72 -10.60
C LEU A 69 4.21 -1.96 -11.99
N ASN A 70 5.53 -2.14 -12.04
CA ASN A 70 6.25 -2.61 -13.21
C ASN A 70 6.82 -3.99 -12.89
N GLU A 71 6.14 -5.02 -13.38
CA GLU A 71 6.48 -6.43 -13.14
C GLU A 71 7.79 -6.84 -13.82
N LEU A 72 8.09 -6.27 -15.00
CA LEU A 72 9.28 -6.60 -15.78
C LEU A 72 10.57 -6.33 -15.01
N ILE A 73 10.61 -5.21 -14.27
CA ILE A 73 11.78 -4.82 -13.46
C ILE A 73 11.55 -4.94 -11.95
N GLY A 74 10.41 -5.51 -11.55
CA GLY A 74 10.03 -5.67 -10.14
C GLY A 74 10.06 -4.36 -9.36
N SER A 75 9.38 -3.31 -9.83
CA SER A 75 9.33 -2.03 -9.10
C SER A 75 7.91 -1.52 -8.91
N LEU A 76 7.62 -0.98 -7.74
CA LEU A 76 6.36 -0.31 -7.40
C LEU A 76 6.62 1.17 -7.18
N THR A 77 5.89 2.05 -7.86
CA THR A 77 5.96 3.50 -7.64
C THR A 77 4.64 3.95 -7.03
N ILE A 78 4.72 4.71 -5.94
CA ILE A 78 3.56 5.29 -5.27
C ILE A 78 3.73 6.81 -5.26
N GLN A 79 2.79 7.51 -5.86
CA GLN A 79 2.63 8.96 -5.72
C GLN A 79 1.57 9.22 -4.65
N TYR A 80 1.89 10.08 -3.69
CA TYR A 80 1.05 10.34 -2.53
C TYR A 80 1.02 11.83 -2.21
N ASP A 81 -0.03 12.26 -1.52
CA ASP A 81 -0.14 13.63 -1.04
C ASP A 81 0.68 13.80 0.25
N ALA A 82 1.81 14.51 0.17
CA ALA A 82 2.67 14.77 1.31
C ALA A 82 2.14 15.82 2.29
N HIS A 83 1.01 16.46 1.99
CA HIS A 83 0.26 17.30 2.93
C HIS A 83 -0.67 16.47 3.81
N LEU A 84 -1.13 15.31 3.32
CA LEU A 84 -2.03 14.42 4.05
C LEU A 84 -1.30 13.22 4.68
N LEU A 85 -0.19 12.78 4.09
CA LEU A 85 0.58 11.64 4.56
C LEU A 85 2.03 12.03 4.85
N ASN A 86 2.44 11.85 6.11
CA ASN A 86 3.83 12.05 6.49
C ASN A 86 4.73 11.04 5.75
N PRO A 87 5.79 11.47 5.03
CA PRO A 87 6.72 10.56 4.36
C PRO A 87 7.24 9.42 5.25
N LYS A 88 7.44 9.65 6.55
CA LYS A 88 7.93 8.64 7.51
C LYS A 88 7.07 7.36 7.54
N VAL A 89 5.78 7.46 7.22
CA VAL A 89 4.88 6.30 7.14
C VAL A 89 5.42 5.21 6.22
N PHE A 90 6.12 5.57 5.15
CA PHE A 90 6.68 4.57 4.24
C PHE A 90 7.90 3.85 4.83
N GLU A 91 8.71 4.52 5.65
CA GLU A 91 9.82 3.87 6.35
C GLU A 91 9.28 2.88 7.39
N ASP A 92 8.30 3.32 8.18
CA ASP A 92 7.62 2.49 9.19
C ASP A 92 6.96 1.27 8.51
N LEU A 93 6.28 1.48 7.37
CA LEU A 93 5.68 0.41 6.57
C LEU A 93 6.71 -0.61 6.07
N MET A 94 7.88 -0.17 5.58
CA MET A 94 8.93 -1.08 5.08
C MET A 94 9.62 -1.85 6.21
N GLN A 95 9.58 -1.34 7.43
CA GLN A 95 10.12 -2.00 8.62
C GLN A 95 9.10 -2.92 9.30
N GLY A 96 7.84 -2.92 8.86
CA GLY A 96 6.76 -3.64 9.53
C GLY A 96 6.36 -3.01 10.86
N GLU A 97 6.69 -1.73 11.05
CA GLU A 97 6.43 -0.97 12.27
C GLU A 97 5.12 -0.18 12.13
N LYS A 98 4.44 0.02 13.27
CA LYS A 98 3.23 0.85 13.37
C LYS A 98 2.13 0.50 12.37
N LEU A 99 2.08 -0.76 11.90
CA LEU A 99 1.12 -1.20 10.89
C LEU A 99 -0.34 -0.94 11.31
N GLU A 100 -0.63 -1.02 12.61
CA GLU A 100 -1.92 -0.64 13.18
C GLU A 100 -2.26 0.85 12.95
N GLU A 101 -1.34 1.76 13.29
CA GLU A 101 -1.52 3.20 13.07
C GLU A 101 -1.66 3.52 11.57
N ILE A 102 -0.84 2.89 10.73
CA ILE A 102 -0.87 3.09 9.28
C ILE A 102 -2.21 2.64 8.70
N ALA A 103 -2.72 1.47 9.11
CA ALA A 103 -4.02 0.97 8.71
C ALA A 103 -5.15 1.94 9.13
N GLN A 104 -5.10 2.44 10.37
CA GLN A 104 -6.06 3.42 10.88
C GLN A 104 -6.07 4.71 10.06
N ILE A 105 -4.89 5.25 9.72
CA ILE A 105 -4.77 6.44 8.86
C ILE A 105 -5.44 6.19 7.51
N ILE A 106 -5.11 5.09 6.84
CA ILE A 106 -5.67 4.81 5.51
C ILE A 106 -7.19 4.63 5.58
N ASN A 107 -7.68 3.86 6.55
CA ASN A 107 -9.11 3.62 6.75
C ASN A 107 -9.89 4.90 7.07
N TYR A 108 -9.35 5.78 7.91
CA TYR A 108 -9.96 7.09 8.21
C TYR A 108 -10.17 7.90 6.93
N HIS A 109 -9.16 7.99 6.06
CA HIS A 109 -9.26 8.73 4.82
C HIS A 109 -10.18 8.05 3.77
N LEU A 110 -10.24 6.72 3.74
CA LEU A 110 -11.18 5.97 2.90
C LEU A 110 -12.63 6.21 3.33
N GLN A 111 -12.93 6.10 4.62
CA GLN A 111 -14.29 6.30 5.14
C GLN A 111 -14.78 7.72 4.90
N ARG A 112 -13.93 8.73 5.11
CA ARG A 112 -14.27 10.12 4.80
C ARG A 112 -14.65 10.31 3.34
N ARG A 113 -13.87 9.71 2.42
CA ARG A 113 -14.16 9.80 0.99
C ARG A 113 -15.49 9.17 0.60
N LEU A 114 -15.86 8.06 1.24
CA LEU A 114 -17.14 7.37 1.03
C LEU A 114 -18.33 8.14 1.60
N ASN A 115 -18.15 8.86 2.71
CA ASN A 115 -19.18 9.66 3.35
C ASN A 115 -19.40 11.03 2.69
N GLU A 116 -18.41 11.52 1.94
CA GLU A 116 -18.47 12.77 1.17
C GLU A 116 -18.99 12.57 -0.27
N GLY A 117 -19.43 11.35 -0.62
CA GLY A 117 -19.92 10.94 -1.94
C GLY A 117 -21.42 10.75 -2.02
#